data_AF-A0A258GSD2-F1
#
_entry.id   AF-A0A258GSD2-F1
#
_cell.length_a   1.000
_cell.length_b   1.000
_cell.length_c   1.000
_cell.angle_alpha   90.00
_cell.angle_beta   90.00
_cell.angle_gamma   90.00
#
_symmetry.space_group_name_H-M   'P 1'
#
loop_
_entity.id
_entity.type
_entity.pdbx_description
1 polymer ?
#
loop_
_entity_poly.entity_id
_entity_poly.type
_entity_poly.pdbx_seq_one_letter_code
_entity_poly.pdbx_strand_id
1 'polypeptide(L)'
;MIAYLAVIGIQVALVVHMVKTGRNTLWLAALIFLPVVGSIAYVIVEILPGLAGNRHVRTVRAKAVAALDPERELRAARDALDLADTVANKVRLGDAYAELGRWSEAEAAYRDARNGAPGDAAIERKIARVVFEQGHAAEALALIDALDPPSGQAERDRISLLRARMLEHLGRAQEALDLYADIVTRLPGEEARCRYAALLLAQGWENKARKQLEEVEARARRLDRQQRAAEADMYRWAADTLAQLRARDS
;
A
#
# COMPACT_ATOMS: atom_id res chain seq x y z
N MET A 1 1.64 -34.68 10.56
CA MET A 1 0.19 -34.97 10.70
C MET A 1 -0.68 -33.86 10.12
N ILE A 2 -0.49 -32.59 10.53
CA ILE A 2 -1.28 -31.43 10.07
C ILE A 2 -1.20 -31.21 8.54
N ALA A 3 0.00 -31.29 7.94
CA ALA A 3 0.17 -31.12 6.50
C ALA A 3 -0.55 -32.20 5.66
N TYR A 4 -0.62 -33.43 6.17
CA TYR A 4 -1.28 -34.54 5.50
C TYR A 4 -2.80 -34.40 5.52
N LEU A 5 -3.36 -33.94 6.64
CA LEU A 5 -4.79 -33.62 6.76
C LEU A 5 -5.19 -32.44 5.86
N ALA A 6 -4.31 -31.45 5.69
CA ALA A 6 -4.53 -30.34 4.78
C ALA A 6 -4.59 -30.79 3.31
N VAL A 7 -3.69 -31.70 2.90
CA VAL A 7 -3.69 -32.28 1.54
C VAL A 7 -4.98 -33.05 1.28
N ILE A 8 -5.41 -33.89 2.22
CA ILE A 8 -6.67 -34.66 2.08
C ILE A 8 -7.87 -33.71 1.99
N GLY A 9 -7.92 -32.65 2.82
CA GLY A 9 -8.98 -31.65 2.77
C GLY A 9 -9.09 -30.94 1.41
N ILE A 10 -7.93 -30.60 0.81
CA ILE A 10 -7.88 -30.00 -0.53
C ILE A 10 -8.41 -30.98 -1.58
N GLN A 11 -8.02 -32.26 -1.51
CA GLN A 11 -8.49 -33.27 -2.45
C GLN A 11 -10.00 -33.47 -2.38
N VAL A 12 -10.58 -33.57 -1.19
CA VAL A 12 -12.02 -33.70 -1.00
C VAL A 12 -12.76 -32.50 -1.60
N ALA A 13 -12.25 -31.28 -1.40
CA ALA A 13 -12.82 -30.07 -1.99
C ALA A 13 -12.77 -30.10 -3.53
N LEU A 14 -11.68 -30.61 -4.13
CA LEU A 14 -11.53 -30.74 -5.57
C LEU A 14 -12.48 -31.80 -6.16
N VAL A 15 -12.65 -32.95 -5.49
CA VAL A 15 -13.63 -33.97 -5.89
C VAL A 15 -15.06 -33.41 -5.83
N VAL A 16 -15.42 -32.72 -4.75
CA VAL A 16 -16.75 -32.11 -4.59
C VAL A 16 -17.01 -31.05 -5.67
N HIS A 17 -16.01 -30.21 -5.97
CA HIS A 17 -16.11 -29.22 -7.03
C HIS A 17 -16.32 -29.89 -8.40
N MET A 18 -15.49 -30.91 -8.72
CA MET A 18 -15.57 -31.66 -9.97
C MET A 18 -16.96 -32.28 -10.20
N VAL A 19 -17.51 -32.96 -9.18
CA VAL A 19 -18.84 -33.58 -9.21
C VAL A 19 -19.94 -32.54 -9.41
N LYS A 20 -19.85 -31.38 -8.75
CA LYS A 20 -20.83 -30.29 -8.92
C LYS A 20 -20.78 -29.62 -10.29
N THR A 21 -19.60 -29.52 -10.91
CA THR A 21 -19.43 -28.94 -12.25
C THR A 21 -19.75 -29.91 -13.40
N GLY A 22 -20.04 -31.19 -13.11
CA GLY A 22 -20.43 -32.18 -14.13
C GLY A 22 -19.32 -32.50 -15.14
N ARG A 23 -18.06 -32.30 -14.78
CA ARG A 23 -16.89 -32.41 -15.67
C ARG A 23 -16.39 -33.85 -15.80
N ASN A 24 -15.56 -34.09 -16.81
CA ASN A 24 -15.11 -35.41 -17.28
C ASN A 24 -14.60 -36.32 -16.13
N THR A 25 -15.19 -37.51 -15.99
CA THR A 25 -14.91 -38.49 -14.94
C THR A 25 -13.50 -39.08 -15.00
N LEU A 26 -12.77 -38.89 -16.10
CA LEU A 26 -11.37 -39.30 -16.23
C LEU A 26 -10.45 -38.57 -15.22
N TRP A 27 -10.77 -37.34 -14.81
CA TRP A 27 -10.02 -36.62 -13.78
C TRP A 27 -10.13 -37.26 -12.40
N LEU A 28 -11.22 -37.97 -12.14
CA LEU A 28 -11.46 -38.68 -10.88
C LEU A 28 -10.43 -39.80 -10.68
N ALA A 29 -10.11 -40.54 -11.75
CA ALA A 29 -9.08 -41.56 -11.73
C ALA A 29 -7.69 -40.95 -11.48
N ALA A 30 -7.36 -39.84 -12.13
CA ALA A 30 -6.10 -39.12 -11.91
C ALA A 30 -5.97 -38.60 -10.47
N LEU A 31 -7.05 -38.12 -9.87
CA LEU A 31 -7.05 -37.61 -8.49
C LEU A 31 -6.88 -38.70 -7.43
N ILE A 32 -7.37 -39.92 -7.70
CA ILE A 32 -7.27 -41.07 -6.79
C ILE A 32 -5.89 -41.73 -6.87
N PHE A 33 -5.40 -41.99 -8.09
CA PHE A 33 -4.16 -42.76 -8.29
C PHE A 33 -2.90 -41.89 -8.23
N LEU A 34 -2.99 -40.60 -8.55
CA LEU A 34 -1.88 -39.65 -8.53
C LEU A 34 -2.28 -38.43 -7.69
N PRO A 35 -2.40 -38.58 -6.37
CA PRO A 35 -3.07 -37.62 -5.52
C PRO A 35 -2.49 -36.20 -5.58
N VAL A 36 -1.16 -36.05 -5.54
CA VAL A 36 -0.48 -34.75 -5.61
C VAL A 36 -0.46 -34.19 -7.03
N VAL A 37 -0.01 -35.00 -8.00
CA VAL A 37 0.17 -34.56 -9.40
C VAL A 37 -1.17 -34.32 -10.09
N GLY A 38 -2.16 -35.20 -9.90
CA GLY A 38 -3.51 -35.08 -10.42
C GLY A 38 -4.24 -33.85 -9.87
N SER A 39 -4.00 -33.51 -8.60
CA SER A 39 -4.58 -32.32 -7.98
C SER A 39 -3.98 -31.03 -8.54
N ILE A 40 -2.66 -30.99 -8.75
CA ILE A 40 -1.98 -29.86 -9.41
C ILE A 40 -2.44 -29.72 -10.86
N ALA A 41 -2.51 -30.83 -11.61
CA ALA A 41 -2.94 -30.82 -13.01
C ALA A 41 -4.40 -30.37 -13.18
N TYR A 42 -5.32 -30.84 -12.32
CA TYR A 42 -6.72 -30.44 -12.36
C TYR A 42 -6.90 -28.95 -12.08
N VAL A 43 -6.17 -28.41 -11.08
CA VAL A 43 -6.20 -26.97 -10.77
C VAL A 43 -5.71 -26.15 -11.95
N ILE A 44 -4.60 -26.55 -12.60
CA ILE A 44 -4.00 -25.81 -13.72
C ILE A 44 -4.87 -25.86 -14.98
N VAL A 45 -5.40 -27.03 -15.33
CA VAL A 45 -6.11 -27.23 -16.60
C VAL A 45 -7.58 -26.81 -16.51
N GLU A 46 -8.23 -27.01 -15.37
CA GLU A 46 -9.70 -26.97 -15.30
C GLU A 46 -10.24 -25.80 -14.47
N ILE A 47 -9.47 -25.35 -13.47
CA ILE A 47 -9.88 -24.27 -12.55
C ILE A 47 -9.24 -22.94 -12.96
N LEU A 48 -7.94 -22.94 -13.29
CA LEU A 48 -7.19 -21.73 -13.65
C LEU A 48 -7.79 -20.95 -14.83
N PRO A 49 -8.25 -21.58 -15.94
CA PRO A 49 -8.82 -20.84 -17.08
C PRO A 49 -10.16 -20.18 -16.75
N GLY A 50 -10.98 -20.82 -15.90
CA GLY A 50 -12.27 -20.27 -15.44
C GLY A 50 -12.12 -19.13 -14.44
N LEU A 51 -11.02 -19.11 -13.67
CA LEU A 51 -10.70 -18.05 -12.72
C LEU A 51 -9.97 -16.85 -13.34
N ALA A 52 -9.37 -17.00 -14.53
CA ALA A 52 -8.61 -15.96 -15.22
C ALA A 52 -9.46 -14.71 -15.58
N GLY A 53 -10.77 -14.87 -15.74
CA GLY A 53 -11.71 -13.77 -16.00
C GLY A 53 -12.07 -12.92 -14.77
N ASN A 54 -11.74 -13.36 -13.56
CA ASN A 54 -12.22 -12.74 -12.33
C ASN A 54 -11.27 -11.63 -11.83
N ARG A 55 -11.79 -10.42 -11.62
CA ARG A 55 -10.97 -9.21 -11.29
C ARG A 55 -10.13 -9.41 -10.01
N HIS A 56 -10.67 -10.11 -9.02
CA HIS A 56 -9.97 -10.43 -7.78
C HIS A 56 -8.79 -11.40 -7.96
N VAL A 57 -8.90 -12.37 -8.87
CA VAL A 57 -7.82 -13.33 -9.13
C VAL A 57 -6.66 -12.64 -9.84
N ARG A 58 -6.96 -11.68 -10.74
CA ARG A 58 -5.94 -10.87 -11.42
C ARG A 58 -5.13 -10.00 -10.45
N THR A 59 -5.76 -9.37 -9.46
CA THR A 59 -5.06 -8.55 -8.47
C THR A 59 -4.22 -9.38 -7.50
N VAL A 60 -4.72 -10.55 -7.07
CA VAL A 60 -3.96 -11.50 -6.25
C VAL A 60 -2.75 -12.03 -7.01
N ARG A 61 -2.92 -12.38 -8.30
CA ARG A 61 -1.81 -12.79 -9.16
C ARG A 61 -0.79 -11.66 -9.35
N ALA A 62 -1.24 -10.44 -9.61
CA ALA A 62 -0.35 -9.29 -9.76
C ALA A 62 0.48 -9.04 -8.49
N LYS A 63 -0.15 -9.10 -7.31
CA LYS A 63 0.55 -8.98 -6.02
C LYS A 63 1.52 -10.13 -5.76
N ALA A 64 1.13 -11.37 -6.06
CA ALA A 64 1.99 -12.54 -5.90
C ALA A 64 3.21 -12.48 -6.85
N VAL A 65 3.00 -12.03 -8.09
CA VAL A 65 4.09 -11.84 -9.06
C VAL A 65 5.01 -10.69 -8.63
N ALA A 66 4.46 -9.58 -8.13
CA ALA A 66 5.26 -8.47 -7.60
C ALA A 66 6.10 -8.88 -6.38
N ALA A 67 5.60 -9.79 -5.53
CA ALA A 67 6.37 -10.33 -4.41
C ALA A 67 7.48 -11.31 -4.84
N LEU A 68 7.28 -12.03 -5.95
CA LEU A 68 8.28 -12.96 -6.49
C LEU A 68 9.39 -12.27 -7.30
N ASP A 69 9.05 -11.16 -7.95
CA ASP A 69 9.93 -10.41 -8.82
C ASP A 69 9.69 -8.90 -8.65
N PRO A 70 10.20 -8.31 -7.56
CA PRO A 70 9.99 -6.90 -7.25
C PRO A 70 10.64 -5.98 -8.28
N GLU A 71 11.69 -6.43 -8.98
CA GLU A 71 12.41 -5.64 -9.99
C GLU A 71 11.79 -5.70 -11.39
N ARG A 72 10.70 -6.44 -11.59
CA ARG A 72 10.06 -6.57 -12.91
C ARG A 72 9.65 -5.22 -13.48
N GLU A 73 9.04 -4.36 -12.66
CA GLU A 73 8.60 -3.04 -13.09
C GLU A 73 9.79 -2.13 -13.41
N LEU A 74 10.86 -2.23 -12.62
CA LEU A 74 12.11 -1.51 -12.90
C LEU A 74 12.72 -1.91 -14.24
N ARG A 75 12.78 -3.22 -14.55
CA ARG A 75 13.24 -3.70 -15.86
C ARG A 75 12.35 -3.19 -16.99
N ALA A 76 11.03 -3.32 -16.86
CA ALA A 76 10.10 -2.83 -17.86
C ALA A 76 10.20 -1.30 -18.08
N ALA A 77 10.42 -0.52 -17.02
CA ALA A 77 10.60 0.92 -17.11
C ALA A 77 11.92 1.30 -17.79
N ARG A 78 13.01 0.56 -17.53
CA ARG A 78 14.29 0.72 -18.22
C ARG A 78 14.18 0.38 -19.71
N ASP A 79 13.60 -0.78 -20.04
CA ASP A 79 13.40 -1.20 -21.44
C ASP A 79 12.55 -0.18 -22.22
N ALA A 80 11.53 0.40 -21.57
CA ALA A 80 10.70 1.44 -22.17
C ALA A 80 11.48 2.75 -22.42
N LEU A 81 12.37 3.13 -21.50
CA LEU A 81 13.24 4.30 -21.64
C LEU A 81 14.28 4.09 -22.74
N ASP A 82 14.89 2.91 -22.82
CA ASP A 82 15.85 2.54 -23.87
C ASP A 82 15.20 2.56 -25.26
N LEU A 83 13.92 2.18 -25.35
CA LEU A 83 13.14 2.27 -26.59
C LEU A 83 12.79 3.73 -26.95
N ALA A 84 12.47 4.55 -25.95
CA ALA A 84 12.09 5.94 -26.17
C ALA A 84 12.43 6.83 -24.97
N ASP A 85 13.31 7.80 -25.18
CA ASP A 85 13.69 8.78 -24.17
C ASP A 85 12.62 9.88 -24.00
N THR A 86 11.56 9.58 -23.24
CA THR A 86 10.43 10.48 -22.99
C THR A 86 10.30 10.84 -21.52
N VAL A 87 9.76 12.02 -21.22
CA VAL A 87 9.45 12.46 -19.85
C VAL A 87 8.61 11.41 -19.11
N ALA A 88 7.61 10.82 -19.78
CA ALA A 88 6.77 9.78 -19.20
C ALA A 88 7.55 8.52 -18.81
N ASN A 89 8.50 8.08 -19.66
CA ASN A 89 9.34 6.92 -19.36
C ASN A 89 10.33 7.21 -18.23
N LYS A 90 10.88 8.42 -18.15
CA LYS A 90 11.72 8.86 -17.01
C LYS A 90 10.94 8.90 -15.69
N VAL A 91 9.71 9.44 -15.71
CA VAL A 91 8.82 9.41 -14.54
C VAL A 91 8.51 7.97 -14.14
N ARG A 92 8.19 7.08 -15.09
CA ARG A 92 7.94 5.66 -14.80
C ARG A 92 9.15 4.97 -14.19
N LEU A 93 10.36 5.27 -14.67
CA LEU A 93 11.60 4.77 -14.10
C LEU A 93 11.79 5.24 -12.65
N GLY A 94 11.53 6.53 -12.39
CA GLY A 94 11.56 7.08 -11.05
C GLY A 94 10.52 6.44 -10.11
N ASP A 95 9.31 6.18 -10.61
CA ASP A 95 8.26 5.49 -9.85
C ASP A 95 8.69 4.07 -9.48
N ALA A 96 9.27 3.33 -10.43
CA ALA A 96 9.78 1.98 -10.17
C ALA A 96 10.91 1.96 -9.14
N TYR A 97 11.84 2.92 -9.18
CA TYR A 97 12.86 3.05 -8.13
C TYR A 97 12.27 3.41 -6.77
N ALA A 98 11.28 4.32 -6.74
CA ALA A 98 10.60 4.73 -5.51
C ALA A 98 9.83 3.57 -4.87
N GLU A 99 9.17 2.71 -5.66
CA GLU A 99 8.51 1.50 -5.15
C GLU A 99 9.48 0.50 -4.51
N LEU A 100 10.73 0.47 -4.98
CA LEU A 100 11.81 -0.36 -4.42
C LEU A 100 12.53 0.30 -3.24
N GLY A 101 12.14 1.51 -2.82
CA GLY A 101 12.82 2.27 -1.78
C GLY A 101 14.19 2.81 -2.20
N ARG A 102 14.50 2.80 -3.50
CA ARG A 102 15.74 3.30 -4.10
C ARG A 102 15.62 4.80 -4.37
N TRP A 103 15.57 5.58 -3.28
CA TRP A 103 15.16 6.98 -3.32
C TRP A 103 16.11 7.88 -4.11
N SER A 104 17.42 7.65 -4.01
CA SER A 104 18.41 8.46 -4.72
C SER A 104 18.35 8.25 -6.24
N GLU A 105 18.15 7.01 -6.70
CA GLU A 105 17.94 6.73 -8.13
C GLU A 105 16.59 7.24 -8.64
N ALA A 106 15.55 7.17 -7.80
CA ALA A 106 14.25 7.75 -8.12
C ALA A 106 14.36 9.27 -8.32
N GLU A 107 15.06 9.96 -7.41
CA GLU A 107 15.32 11.40 -7.51
C GLU A 107 16.06 11.75 -8.80
N ALA A 108 17.11 11.00 -9.14
CA ALA A 108 17.86 11.23 -10.37
C ALA A 108 16.95 11.12 -11.61
N ALA A 109 16.11 10.09 -11.68
CA ALA A 109 15.17 9.89 -12.78
C ALA A 109 14.12 11.02 -12.86
N TYR A 110 13.58 11.47 -11.74
CA TYR A 110 12.62 12.59 -11.73
C TYR A 110 13.25 13.93 -12.07
N ARG A 111 14.48 14.20 -11.61
CA ARG A 111 15.21 15.43 -11.97
C ARG A 111 15.55 15.44 -13.47
N ASP A 112 15.83 14.29 -14.07
CA ASP A 112 15.98 14.18 -15.51
C ASP A 112 14.65 14.38 -16.25
N ALA A 113 13.55 13.80 -15.76
CA ALA A 113 12.21 14.07 -16.29
C ALA A 113 11.84 15.57 -16.25
N ARG A 114 12.19 16.26 -15.16
CA ARG A 114 11.98 17.69 -14.98
C ARG A 114 12.67 18.53 -16.06
N ASN A 115 13.83 18.12 -16.56
CA ASN A 115 14.51 18.85 -17.64
C ASN A 115 13.67 18.88 -18.93
N GLY A 116 12.90 17.81 -19.19
CA GLY A 116 12.01 17.72 -20.35
C GLY A 116 10.62 18.34 -20.14
N ALA A 117 10.21 18.57 -18.89
CA ALA A 117 8.97 19.26 -18.54
C ALA A 117 9.17 20.20 -17.32
N PRO A 118 9.88 21.33 -17.49
CA PRO A 118 10.14 22.25 -16.40
C PRO A 118 8.84 22.86 -15.85
N GLY A 119 8.72 22.93 -14.52
CA GLY A 119 7.53 23.47 -13.86
C GLY A 119 6.33 22.52 -13.79
N ASP A 120 6.46 21.26 -14.23
CA ASP A 120 5.42 20.26 -14.01
C ASP A 120 5.30 19.95 -12.51
N ALA A 121 4.22 20.44 -11.90
CA ALA A 121 3.97 20.28 -10.48
C ALA A 121 3.87 18.80 -10.06
N ALA A 122 3.45 17.88 -10.94
CA ALA A 122 3.41 16.45 -10.60
C ALA A 122 4.81 15.85 -10.46
N ILE A 123 5.75 16.28 -11.30
CA ILE A 123 7.16 15.87 -11.19
C ILE A 123 7.78 16.47 -9.94
N GLU A 124 7.57 17.76 -9.66
CA GLU A 124 8.10 18.41 -8.46
C GLU A 124 7.57 17.76 -7.17
N ARG A 125 6.29 17.34 -7.12
CA ARG A 125 5.76 16.58 -5.98
C ARG A 125 6.45 15.23 -5.80
N LYS A 126 6.76 14.53 -6.89
CA LYS A 126 7.50 13.26 -6.84
C LYS A 126 8.93 13.47 -6.32
N ILE A 127 9.60 14.54 -6.77
CA ILE A 127 10.93 14.94 -6.25
C ILE A 127 10.84 15.24 -4.75
N ALA A 128 9.91 16.11 -4.32
CA ALA A 128 9.76 16.44 -2.91
C ALA A 128 9.49 15.20 -2.04
N ARG A 129 8.67 14.26 -2.51
CA ARG A 129 8.44 13.00 -1.81
C ARG A 129 9.73 12.19 -1.63
N VAL A 130 10.53 11.98 -2.68
CA VAL A 130 11.77 11.18 -2.55
C VAL A 130 12.87 11.90 -1.77
N VAL A 131 12.93 13.23 -1.84
CA VAL A 131 13.84 14.05 -1.02
C VAL A 131 13.46 13.91 0.46
N PHE A 132 12.16 13.89 0.79
CA PHE A 132 11.69 13.65 2.15
C PHE A 132 12.03 12.23 2.65
N GLU A 133 11.80 11.20 1.85
CA GLU A 133 12.12 9.80 2.23
C GLU A 133 13.65 9.58 2.39
N GLN A 134 14.50 10.44 1.80
CA GLN A 134 15.94 10.49 2.06
C GLN A 134 16.33 11.21 3.35
N GLY A 135 15.37 11.77 4.09
CA GLY A 135 15.61 12.50 5.35
C GLY A 135 15.80 14.00 5.19
N HIS A 136 15.75 14.54 3.97
CA HIS A 136 15.93 15.98 3.71
C HIS A 136 14.60 16.74 3.83
N ALA A 137 13.96 16.68 5.00
CA ALA A 137 12.61 17.21 5.22
C ALA A 137 12.47 18.72 4.96
N ALA A 138 13.51 19.51 5.24
CA ALA A 138 13.48 20.96 5.02
C ALA A 138 13.45 21.32 3.52
N GLU A 139 14.29 20.68 2.71
CA GLU A 139 14.30 20.86 1.26
C GLU A 139 12.97 20.39 0.66
N ALA A 140 12.50 19.23 1.08
CA ALA A 140 11.25 18.66 0.61
C ALA A 140 10.05 19.56 0.89
N LEU A 141 9.99 20.18 2.07
CA LEU A 141 8.96 21.14 2.43
C LEU A 141 9.04 22.41 1.57
N ALA A 142 10.22 22.95 1.34
CA ALA A 142 10.42 24.11 0.48
C ALA A 142 9.96 23.86 -0.96
N LEU A 143 10.22 22.65 -1.49
CA LEU A 143 9.73 22.24 -2.80
C LEU A 143 8.19 22.24 -2.85
N ILE A 144 7.52 21.66 -1.85
CA ILE A 144 6.06 21.64 -1.80
C ILE A 144 5.46 23.04 -1.62
N ASP A 145 6.03 23.86 -0.74
CA ASP A 145 5.54 25.22 -0.46
C ASP A 145 5.71 26.16 -1.66
N ALA A 146 6.61 25.84 -2.60
CA ALA A 146 6.79 26.58 -3.85
C ALA A 146 5.79 26.19 -4.97
N LEU A 147 5.00 25.13 -4.77
CA LEU A 147 4.03 24.68 -5.78
C LEU A 147 2.71 25.42 -5.67
N ASP A 148 2.11 25.67 -6.83
CA ASP A 148 0.72 26.10 -6.90
C ASP A 148 -0.21 25.04 -6.28
N PRO A 149 -1.22 25.46 -5.51
CA PRO A 149 -2.20 24.53 -4.95
C PRO A 149 -2.86 23.72 -6.08
N PRO A 150 -2.94 22.38 -5.97
CA PRO A 150 -3.55 21.57 -7.02
C PRO A 150 -5.04 21.88 -7.10
N SER A 151 -5.62 21.75 -8.29
CA SER A 151 -7.03 22.05 -8.55
C SER A 151 -7.99 21.05 -7.89
N GLY A 152 -7.60 19.78 -7.80
CA GLY A 152 -8.41 18.69 -7.23
C GLY A 152 -8.25 18.52 -5.72
N GLN A 153 -9.37 18.36 -5.01
CA GLN A 153 -9.37 18.20 -3.55
C GLN A 153 -8.57 16.98 -3.07
N ALA A 154 -8.70 15.84 -3.75
CA ALA A 154 -7.97 14.63 -3.39
C ALA A 154 -6.45 14.81 -3.46
N GLU A 155 -5.96 15.60 -4.41
CA GLU A 155 -4.53 15.89 -4.52
C GLU A 155 -4.09 16.91 -3.46
N ARG A 156 -4.92 17.92 -3.16
CA ARG A 156 -4.67 18.83 -2.03
C ARG A 156 -4.50 18.06 -0.73
N ASP A 157 -5.40 17.13 -0.43
CA ASP A 157 -5.33 16.38 0.82
C ASP A 157 -4.10 15.45 0.90
N ARG A 158 -3.64 14.89 -0.24
CA ARG A 158 -2.37 14.12 -0.30
C ARG A 158 -1.16 15.00 -0.02
N ILE A 159 -1.11 16.19 -0.63
CA ILE A 159 -0.02 17.15 -0.39
C ILE A 159 -0.04 17.61 1.06
N SER A 160 -1.21 17.92 1.62
CA SER A 160 -1.34 18.31 3.02
C SER A 160 -0.81 17.23 3.95
N LEU A 161 -1.11 15.95 3.69
CA LEU A 161 -0.57 14.85 4.49
C LEU A 161 0.96 14.76 4.39
N LEU A 162 1.52 14.88 3.18
CA LEU A 162 2.97 14.88 2.98
C LEU A 162 3.64 16.06 3.71
N ARG A 163 3.03 17.25 3.62
CA ARG A 163 3.48 18.46 4.32
C ARG A 163 3.42 18.30 5.83
N ALA A 164 2.35 17.71 6.38
CA ALA A 164 2.23 17.43 7.81
C ALA A 164 3.34 16.48 8.31
N ARG A 165 3.66 15.44 7.53
CA ARG A 165 4.80 14.54 7.82
C ARG A 165 6.13 15.28 7.81
N MET A 166 6.37 16.17 6.84
CA MET A 166 7.59 16.98 6.80
C MET A 166 7.70 17.90 8.03
N LEU A 167 6.61 18.58 8.42
CA LEU A 167 6.57 19.45 9.60
C LEU A 167 6.84 18.68 10.90
N GLU A 168 6.29 17.47 11.02
CA GLU A 168 6.55 16.55 12.13
C GLU A 168 8.05 16.21 12.25
N HIS A 169 8.69 15.82 11.14
CA HIS A 169 10.13 15.53 11.11
C HIS A 169 11.01 16.74 11.44
N LEU A 170 10.54 17.96 11.13
CA LEU A 170 11.25 19.20 11.45
C LEU A 170 11.00 19.68 12.88
N GLY A 171 10.21 18.96 13.68
CA GLY A 171 9.86 19.37 15.05
C GLY A 171 8.89 20.55 15.11
N ARG A 172 8.28 20.95 13.98
CA ARG A 172 7.27 22.02 13.89
C ARG A 172 5.90 21.51 14.32
N ALA A 173 5.83 21.05 15.57
CA ALA A 173 4.72 20.26 16.10
C ALA A 173 3.37 20.99 16.04
N GLN A 174 3.32 22.28 16.35
CA GLN A 174 2.06 23.03 16.34
C GLN A 174 1.47 23.13 14.93
N GLU A 175 2.31 23.43 13.93
CA GLU A 175 1.86 23.52 12.54
C GLU A 175 1.43 22.15 11.98
N ALA A 176 2.15 21.09 12.36
CA ALA A 176 1.75 19.73 12.02
C ALA A 176 0.40 19.36 12.67
N LEU A 177 0.17 19.72 13.94
CA LEU A 177 -1.10 19.48 14.64
C LEU A 177 -2.27 20.18 13.94
N ASP A 178 -2.12 21.46 13.58
CA ASP A 178 -3.17 22.23 12.93
C ASP A 178 -3.53 21.62 11.56
N LEU A 179 -2.50 21.21 10.80
CA LEU A 179 -2.69 20.58 9.50
C LEU A 179 -3.30 19.18 9.61
N TYR A 180 -2.87 18.37 10.58
CA TYR A 180 -3.47 17.06 10.83
C TYR A 180 -4.93 17.17 11.27
N ALA A 181 -5.25 18.13 12.16
CA ALA A 181 -6.61 18.37 12.62
C ALA A 181 -7.56 18.66 11.45
N ASP A 182 -7.07 19.37 10.44
CA ASP A 182 -7.79 19.66 9.21
C ASP A 182 -7.94 18.42 8.31
N ILE A 183 -6.83 17.70 8.05
CA ILE A 183 -6.81 16.52 7.17
C ILE A 183 -7.72 15.41 7.66
N VAL A 184 -7.73 15.11 8.97
CA VAL A 184 -8.52 13.99 9.50
C VAL A 184 -10.02 14.15 9.28
N THR A 185 -10.51 15.38 9.07
CA THR A 185 -11.93 15.63 8.77
C THR A 185 -12.32 15.25 7.34
N ARG A 186 -11.38 15.25 6.40
CA ARG A 186 -11.64 15.06 4.97
C ARG A 186 -11.05 13.77 4.40
N LEU A 187 -9.90 13.34 4.90
CA LEU A 187 -9.19 12.19 4.36
C LEU A 187 -9.72 10.88 4.99
N PRO A 188 -10.13 9.89 4.18
CA PRO A 188 -10.63 8.60 4.68
C PRO A 188 -9.54 7.63 5.16
N GLY A 189 -8.27 8.07 5.21
CA GLY A 189 -7.13 7.24 5.62
C GLY A 189 -6.85 7.32 7.13
N GLU A 190 -6.53 6.18 7.74
CA GLU A 190 -6.26 6.09 9.18
C GLU A 190 -4.83 6.50 9.54
N GLU A 191 -3.90 6.54 8.58
CA GLU A 191 -2.52 7.03 8.78
C GLU A 191 -2.51 8.44 9.38
N ALA A 192 -3.26 9.38 8.77
CA ALA A 192 -3.33 10.76 9.23
C ALA A 192 -3.86 10.84 10.67
N ARG A 193 -4.86 10.03 11.02
CA ARG A 193 -5.44 9.98 12.37
C ARG A 193 -4.48 9.41 13.40
N CYS A 194 -3.75 8.35 13.04
CA CYS A 194 -2.77 7.73 13.91
C CYS A 194 -1.58 8.67 14.18
N ARG A 195 -1.04 9.30 13.12
CA ARG A 195 0.02 10.33 13.27
C ARG A 195 -0.45 11.52 14.08
N TYR A 196 -1.67 11.99 13.85
CA TYR A 196 -2.26 13.06 14.66
C TYR A 196 -2.35 12.68 16.14
N ALA A 197 -2.85 11.47 16.43
CA ALA A 197 -2.95 10.97 17.80
C ALA A 197 -1.57 10.83 18.46
N ALA A 198 -0.57 10.32 17.74
CA ALA A 198 0.81 10.21 18.23
C ALA A 198 1.39 11.58 18.59
N LEU A 199 1.20 12.57 17.71
CA LEU A 199 1.68 13.92 17.94
C LEU A 199 0.94 14.60 19.10
N LEU A 200 -0.37 14.40 19.24
CA LEU A 200 -1.15 14.86 20.39
C LEU A 200 -0.62 14.28 21.72
N LEU A 201 -0.26 13.00 21.74
CA LEU A 201 0.33 12.36 22.92
C LEU A 201 1.70 12.96 23.26
N ALA A 202 2.53 13.21 22.26
CA ALA A 202 3.83 13.85 22.46
C ALA A 202 3.71 15.27 23.06
N GLN A 203 2.59 15.97 22.81
CA GLN A 203 2.28 17.27 23.41
C GLN A 203 1.51 17.18 24.74
N GLY A 204 1.28 15.97 25.26
CA GLY A 204 0.56 15.74 26.52
C GLY A 204 -0.97 15.89 26.41
N TRP A 205 -1.53 15.95 25.21
CA TRP A 205 -2.96 16.14 24.98
C TRP A 205 -3.70 14.80 24.93
N GLU A 206 -3.55 13.99 25.98
CA GLU A 206 -4.04 12.60 26.06
C GLU A 206 -5.54 12.47 25.76
N ASN A 207 -6.37 13.38 26.29
CA ASN A 207 -7.81 13.39 26.05
C ASN A 207 -8.17 13.59 24.56
N LYS A 208 -7.42 14.42 23.84
CA LYS A 208 -7.64 14.64 22.39
C LYS A 208 -7.16 13.44 21.60
N ALA A 209 -6.00 12.88 21.96
CA ALA A 209 -5.45 11.69 21.31
C ALA A 209 -6.38 10.48 21.47
N ARG A 210 -6.92 10.26 22.68
CA ARG A 210 -7.88 9.18 22.97
C ARG A 210 -9.07 9.22 22.01
N LYS A 211 -9.70 10.39 21.84
CA LYS A 211 -10.83 10.55 20.91
C LYS A 211 -10.49 10.13 19.48
N GLN A 212 -9.27 10.43 19.01
CA GLN A 212 -8.83 10.02 17.67
C GLN A 212 -8.62 8.52 17.59
N LEU A 213 -7.99 7.91 18.60
CA LEU A 213 -7.75 6.47 18.64
C LEU A 213 -9.05 5.67 18.77
N GLU A 214 -10.06 6.17 19.47
CA GLU A 214 -11.39 5.58 19.54
C GLU A 214 -12.09 5.57 18.17
N GLU A 215 -11.94 6.63 17.39
CA GLU A 215 -12.44 6.69 16.01
C GLU A 215 -11.72 5.68 15.12
N VAL A 216 -10.39 5.57 15.25
CA VAL A 216 -9.58 4.55 14.54
C VAL A 216 -10.06 3.13 14.90
N GLU A 217 -10.27 2.84 16.20
CA GLU A 217 -10.79 1.56 16.67
C GLU A 217 -12.18 1.27 16.06
N ALA A 218 -13.10 2.24 16.11
CA ALA A 218 -14.46 2.09 15.60
C ALA A 218 -14.49 1.80 14.09
N ARG A 219 -13.61 2.44 13.32
CA ARG A 219 -13.47 2.21 11.88
C ARG A 219 -12.80 0.89 11.57
N ALA A 220 -11.73 0.54 12.28
CA ALA A 220 -11.03 -0.73 12.12
C ALA A 220 -11.98 -1.93 12.33
N ARG A 221 -12.93 -1.85 13.25
CA ARG A 221 -13.95 -2.90 13.48
C ARG A 221 -14.86 -3.16 12.26
N ARG A 222 -14.99 -2.21 11.34
CA ARG A 222 -15.80 -2.34 10.12
C ARG A 222 -15.01 -2.95 8.94
N LEU A 223 -13.69 -3.04 9.06
CA LEU A 223 -12.81 -3.55 8.00
C LEU A 223 -12.69 -5.08 8.05
N ASP A 224 -12.61 -5.69 6.87
CA ASP A 224 -12.34 -7.12 6.76
C ASP A 224 -10.91 -7.46 7.25
N ARG A 225 -10.65 -8.76 7.47
CA ARG A 225 -9.36 -9.21 8.00
C ARG A 225 -8.19 -8.92 7.04
N GLN A 226 -8.42 -8.93 5.73
CA GLN A 226 -7.38 -8.70 4.72
C GLN A 226 -7.05 -7.20 4.60
N GLN A 227 -8.05 -6.33 4.66
CA GLN A 227 -7.92 -4.87 4.69
C GLN A 227 -7.13 -4.43 5.91
N ARG A 228 -7.44 -4.99 7.10
CA ARG A 228 -6.66 -4.72 8.31
C ARG A 228 -5.24 -5.25 8.26
N ALA A 229 -4.99 -6.34 7.53
CA ALA A 229 -3.67 -6.95 7.47
C ALA A 229 -2.62 -6.06 6.78
N ALA A 230 -3.05 -5.23 5.82
CA ALA A 230 -2.14 -4.33 5.09
C ALA A 230 -1.52 -3.25 6.00
N GLU A 231 -2.23 -2.82 7.03
CA GLU A 231 -1.82 -1.77 7.98
C GLU A 231 -1.85 -2.29 9.43
N ALA A 232 -1.57 -3.59 9.61
CA ALA A 232 -1.74 -4.27 10.90
C ALA A 232 -0.92 -3.65 12.03
N ASP A 233 0.31 -3.20 11.74
CA ASP A 233 1.19 -2.55 12.71
C ASP A 233 0.58 -1.26 13.24
N MET A 234 0.01 -0.45 12.36
CA MET A 234 -0.63 0.82 12.72
C MET A 234 -1.86 0.59 13.59
N TYR A 235 -2.74 -0.34 13.19
CA TYR A 235 -3.93 -0.67 13.98
C TYR A 235 -3.59 -1.29 15.34
N ARG A 236 -2.53 -2.11 15.39
CA ARG A 236 -2.02 -2.66 16.65
C ARG A 236 -1.50 -1.56 17.57
N TRP A 237 -0.65 -0.66 17.06
CA TRP A 237 -0.18 0.48 17.82
C TRP A 237 -1.34 1.33 18.36
N ALA A 238 -2.34 1.62 17.53
CA ALA A 238 -3.49 2.42 17.93
C ALA A 238 -4.30 1.74 19.05
N ALA A 239 -4.53 0.42 18.93
CA ALA A 239 -5.25 -0.36 19.93
C ALA A 239 -4.49 -0.45 21.27
N ASP A 240 -3.18 -0.76 21.22
CA ASP A 240 -2.33 -0.88 22.41
C ASP A 240 -2.23 0.46 23.14
N THR A 241 -2.06 1.55 22.39
CA THR A 241 -1.99 2.92 22.94
C THR A 241 -3.32 3.31 23.59
N LEU A 242 -4.46 3.01 22.95
CA LEU A 242 -5.77 3.29 23.50
C LEU A 242 -6.05 2.50 24.78
N ALA A 243 -5.61 1.23 24.85
CA ALA A 243 -5.74 0.42 26.05
C ALA A 243 -4.94 1.01 27.23
N GLN A 244 -3.71 1.47 26.99
CA GLN A 244 -2.89 2.13 28.01
C GLN A 244 -3.54 3.41 28.53
N LEU A 245 -4.09 4.24 27.63
CA LEU A 245 -4.78 5.48 28.01
C LEU A 245 -6.06 5.23 28.82
N ARG A 246 -6.75 4.10 28.59
CA ARG A 246 -7.95 3.73 29.37
C ARG A 246 -7.57 3.21 30.76
N ALA A 247 -6.45 2.50 30.89
CA ALA A 247 -5.97 1.96 32.16
C ALA A 247 -5.40 3.02 33.12
N ARG A 248 -4.97 4.18 32.61
CA ARG A 248 -4.50 5.32 33.44
C ARG A 248 -5.63 6.10 34.10
N ASP A 249 -6.82 6.06 33.50
CA ASP A 249 -8.00 6.80 33.95
C ASP A 249 -8.89 5.98 34.92
N SER A 250 -8.60 4.69 35.09
CA SER A 250 -9.29 3.75 36.00
C SER A 250 -8.58 3.63 37.34
#